data_AF-A0A6V8DF92-F1
#
_entry.id   AF-A0A6V8DF92-F1
#
_cell.length_a   1.000
_cell.length_b   1.000
_cell.length_c   1.000
_cell.angle_alpha   90.00
_cell.angle_beta   90.00
_cell.angle_gamma   90.00
#
_symmetry.space_group_name_H-M   'P 1'
#
loop_
_entity.id
_entity.type
_entity.pdbx_description
1 polymer ?
#
loop_
_entity_poly.entity_id
_entity_poly.type
_entity_poly.pdbx_seq_one_letter_code
_entity_poly.pdbx_strand_id
1 'polypeptide(L)'
;MQRILTVAVALLLLGSGAMLTQREGWLERFSVEPESEESDPLTPWQAGKEHWLVVVVDFEDATTESTGLGVPQAISLMEGEIADYLILMSGDSEVNFTVHPEVLRAPERSNYYGEDTNEGRDFSTEGEFLPAALVSELVGTMVGVEWADFDLVDDGTVDRLLILHT
;
A
#
# COMPACT_ATOMS: atom_id res chain seq x y z
N MET A 1 37.04 -7.96 33.51
CA MET A 1 35.67 -7.48 33.76
C MET A 1 34.89 -7.25 32.46
N GLN A 2 35.44 -6.55 31.47
CA GLN A 2 34.74 -6.22 30.21
C GLN A 2 34.19 -7.44 29.44
N ARG A 3 34.96 -8.53 29.33
CA ARG A 3 34.51 -9.77 28.66
C ARG A 3 33.35 -10.48 29.35
N ILE A 4 33.31 -10.44 30.68
CA ILE A 4 32.22 -11.06 31.47
C ILE A 4 30.94 -10.24 31.31
N LEU A 5 31.08 -8.90 31.28
CA LEU A 5 29.96 -8.00 31.02
C LEU A 5 29.39 -8.19 29.61
N THR A 6 30.23 -8.35 28.59
CA THR A 6 29.77 -8.61 27.20
C THR A 6 29.00 -9.92 27.10
N VAL A 7 29.48 -10.98 27.75
CA VAL A 7 28.78 -12.28 27.75
C VAL A 7 27.46 -12.19 28.50
N ALA A 8 27.42 -11.48 29.64
CA ALA A 8 26.18 -11.28 30.40
C ALA A 8 25.14 -10.49 29.60
N VAL A 9 25.54 -9.44 28.90
CA VAL A 9 24.66 -8.64 28.03
C VAL A 9 24.15 -9.47 26.85
N ALA A 10 25.03 -10.25 26.20
CA ALA A 10 24.64 -11.12 25.09
C ALA A 10 23.61 -12.18 25.54
N LEU A 11 23.82 -12.78 26.71
CA LEU A 11 22.87 -13.74 27.28
C LEU A 11 21.52 -13.09 27.64
N LEU A 12 21.54 -11.85 28.15
CA LEU A 12 20.33 -11.09 28.43
C LEU A 12 19.53 -10.81 27.15
N LEU A 13 20.20 -10.40 26.08
CA LEU A 13 19.56 -10.11 24.79
C LEU A 13 19.01 -11.38 24.12
N LEU A 14 19.75 -12.50 24.20
CA LEU A 14 19.28 -13.78 23.67
C LEU A 14 18.10 -14.33 24.48
N GLY A 15 18.14 -14.19 25.81
CA GLY A 15 17.06 -14.64 26.69
C GLY A 15 15.78 -13.81 26.51
N SER A 16 15.90 -12.49 26.37
CA SER A 16 14.75 -11.62 26.10
C SER A 16 14.16 -11.85 24.70
N GLY A 17 15.01 -12.05 23.69
CA GLY A 17 14.56 -12.44 22.34
C GLY A 17 13.83 -13.79 22.31
N ALA A 18 14.33 -14.79 23.05
CA ALA A 18 13.66 -16.08 23.18
C ALA A 18 12.30 -15.99 23.89
N MET A 19 12.15 -15.11 24.88
CA MET A 19 10.85 -14.88 25.53
C MET A 19 9.84 -14.18 24.61
N LEU A 20 10.28 -13.21 23.80
CA LEU A 20 9.40 -12.52 22.84
C LEU A 20 8.88 -13.47 21.76
N THR A 21 9.72 -14.40 21.31
CA THR A 21 9.37 -15.38 20.25
C THR A 21 8.58 -16.59 20.74
N GLN A 22 8.46 -16.80 22.05
CA GLN A 22 7.60 -17.84 22.64
C GLN A 22 6.21 -17.35 23.03
N ARG A 23 5.93 -16.03 22.93
CA ARG A 23 4.59 -15.51 23.20
C ARG A 23 3.68 -15.90 22.04
N GLU A 24 2.61 -16.64 22.32
CA GLU A 24 1.57 -16.96 21.34
C GLU A 24 1.11 -15.66 20.62
N GLY A 25 0.99 -15.73 19.30
CA GLY A 25 0.57 -14.59 18.46
C GLY A 25 1.64 -13.53 18.13
N TRP A 26 2.92 -13.71 18.51
CA TRP A 26 3.96 -12.73 18.14
C TRP A 26 4.20 -12.64 16.63
N LEU A 27 4.05 -13.75 15.91
CA LEU A 27 4.08 -13.80 14.44
C LEU A 27 2.75 -13.34 13.83
N GLU A 28 1.62 -13.72 14.44
CA GLU A 28 0.28 -13.38 13.97
C GLU A 28 0.03 -11.86 13.99
N ARG A 29 0.65 -11.10 14.90
CA ARG A 29 0.58 -9.62 14.85
C ARG A 29 1.19 -9.01 13.57
N PHE A 30 2.06 -9.75 12.89
CA PHE A 30 2.68 -9.33 11.63
C PHE A 30 1.98 -9.94 10.41
N SER A 31 1.04 -10.85 10.62
CA SER A 31 0.26 -11.51 9.57
C SER A 31 -1.23 -11.43 9.93
N VAL A 32 -1.83 -10.26 9.73
CA VAL A 32 -3.27 -10.20 9.48
C VAL A 32 -3.43 -10.69 8.06
N GLU A 33 -3.61 -11.99 7.89
CA GLU A 33 -4.02 -12.54 6.60
C GLU A 33 -5.50 -12.18 6.48
N PRO A 34 -5.90 -11.29 5.54
CA PRO A 34 -7.32 -11.02 5.33
C PRO A 34 -8.02 -12.35 5.02
N GLU A 35 -9.23 -12.51 5.56
CA GLU A 35 -10.08 -13.65 5.28
C GLU A 35 -10.14 -13.87 3.77
N SER A 36 -9.85 -15.08 3.31
CA SER A 36 -9.78 -15.40 1.89
C SER A 36 -11.17 -15.33 1.28
N GLU A 37 -11.59 -14.13 0.86
CA GLU A 37 -12.59 -14.02 -0.19
C GLU A 37 -12.06 -14.78 -1.41
N GLU A 38 -12.94 -15.47 -2.14
CA GLU A 38 -12.61 -16.04 -3.45
C GLU A 38 -12.15 -14.89 -4.35
N SER A 39 -10.86 -14.57 -4.30
CA SER A 39 -10.29 -13.51 -5.09
C SER A 39 -10.16 -14.02 -6.52
N ASP A 40 -10.67 -13.22 -7.45
CA ASP A 40 -10.38 -13.43 -8.85
C ASP A 40 -8.86 -13.53 -9.03
N PRO A 41 -8.40 -14.47 -9.87
CA PRO A 41 -6.97 -14.68 -10.06
C PRO A 41 -6.32 -13.37 -10.51
N LEU A 42 -5.27 -12.94 -9.80
CA LEU A 42 -4.56 -11.71 -10.15
C LEU A 42 -4.11 -11.74 -11.61
N THR A 43 -4.38 -10.65 -12.33
CA THR A 43 -3.98 -10.50 -13.73
C THR A 43 -2.46 -10.60 -13.86
N PRO A 44 -1.93 -11.60 -14.58
CA PRO A 44 -0.50 -11.77 -14.73
C PRO A 44 0.11 -10.59 -15.50
N TRP A 45 1.45 -10.52 -15.51
CA TRP A 45 2.18 -9.50 -16.27
C TRP A 45 1.84 -9.57 -17.77
N GLN A 46 1.44 -8.43 -18.35
CA GLN A 46 1.06 -8.26 -19.74
C GLN A 46 2.18 -7.57 -20.52
N ALA A 47 3.09 -8.37 -21.09
CA ALA A 47 4.27 -7.84 -21.77
C ALA A 47 3.91 -6.85 -22.90
N GLY A 48 4.52 -5.66 -22.88
CA GLY A 48 4.26 -4.58 -23.83
C GLY A 48 2.94 -3.83 -23.62
N LYS A 49 2.22 -4.10 -22.54
CA LYS A 49 0.92 -3.49 -22.23
C LYS A 49 0.79 -3.05 -20.78
N GLU A 50 1.84 -3.13 -19.98
CA GLU A 50 1.75 -2.75 -18.57
C GLU A 50 1.48 -1.25 -18.45
N HIS A 51 0.33 -0.92 -17.86
CA HIS A 51 -0.14 0.45 -17.70
C HIS A 51 -0.82 0.60 -16.35
N TRP A 52 -0.25 1.45 -15.49
CA TRP A 52 -0.69 1.65 -14.12
C TRP A 52 -1.35 3.03 -13.95
N LEU A 53 -2.55 3.06 -13.38
CA LEU A 53 -3.17 4.31 -12.92
C LEU A 53 -2.66 4.62 -11.51
N VAL A 54 -2.13 5.83 -11.32
CA VAL A 54 -1.59 6.28 -10.04
C VAL A 54 -2.39 7.47 -9.55
N VAL A 55 -2.88 7.40 -8.33
CA VAL A 55 -3.72 8.44 -7.73
C VAL A 55 -3.10 8.90 -6.42
N VAL A 56 -2.98 10.22 -6.25
CA VAL A 56 -2.53 10.81 -4.98
C VAL A 56 -3.75 11.22 -4.17
N VAL A 57 -3.77 10.81 -2.92
CA VAL A 57 -4.85 11.03 -1.97
C VAL A 57 -4.32 11.78 -0.76
N ASP A 58 -5.09 12.73 -0.26
CA ASP A 58 -4.82 13.35 1.02
C ASP A 58 -6.06 13.47 1.90
N PHE A 59 -5.84 13.86 3.15
CA PHE A 59 -6.85 13.92 4.21
C PHE A 59 -6.96 15.34 4.76
N GLU A 60 -8.04 15.63 5.48
CA GLU A 60 -8.18 16.92 6.17
C GLU A 60 -7.02 17.19 7.14
N ASP A 61 -6.56 16.15 7.84
CA ASP A 61 -5.54 16.25 8.88
C ASP A 61 -4.12 15.86 8.46
N ALA A 62 -3.96 15.40 7.22
CA ALA A 62 -2.69 15.15 6.56
C ALA A 62 -2.84 15.55 5.10
N THR A 63 -2.44 16.79 4.77
CA THR A 63 -2.57 17.31 3.40
C THR A 63 -1.27 17.15 2.63
N THR A 64 -1.34 17.08 1.30
CA THR A 64 -0.12 17.09 0.46
C THR A 64 0.73 18.35 0.66
N GLU A 65 0.12 19.48 1.02
CA GLU A 65 0.84 20.71 1.38
C GLU A 65 1.65 20.56 2.66
N SER A 66 1.12 19.82 3.64
CA SER A 66 1.79 19.60 4.93
C SER A 66 2.92 18.59 4.86
N THR A 67 2.78 17.57 4.01
CA THR A 67 3.77 16.48 3.86
C THR A 67 4.79 16.75 2.76
N GLY A 68 4.45 17.61 1.79
CA GLY A 68 5.23 17.83 0.58
C GLY A 68 5.18 16.66 -0.41
N LEU A 69 4.21 15.74 -0.25
CA LEU A 69 4.04 14.53 -1.07
C LEU A 69 2.78 14.65 -1.93
N GLY A 70 2.88 15.38 -3.05
CA GLY A 70 1.78 15.58 -4.00
C GLY A 70 2.02 14.90 -5.35
N VAL A 71 1.20 15.27 -6.34
CA VAL A 71 1.30 14.79 -7.73
C VAL A 71 2.71 14.93 -8.33
N PRO A 72 3.46 16.04 -8.15
CA PRO A 72 4.82 16.14 -8.69
C PRO A 72 5.78 15.09 -8.12
N GLN A 73 5.63 14.74 -6.84
CA GLN A 73 6.44 13.71 -6.19
C GLN A 73 6.06 12.31 -6.70
N ALA A 74 4.76 12.06 -6.90
CA ALA A 74 4.29 10.82 -7.52
C ALA A 74 4.84 10.64 -8.93
N ILE A 75 4.79 11.68 -9.78
CA ILE A 75 5.37 11.65 -11.13
C ILE A 75 6.86 11.35 -11.06
N SER A 76 7.62 12.06 -10.21
CA SER A 76 9.06 11.83 -10.05
C SER A 76 9.39 10.42 -9.59
N LEU A 77 8.52 9.77 -8.80
CA LEU A 77 8.71 8.41 -8.34
C LEU A 77 8.40 7.39 -9.46
N MET A 78 7.32 7.60 -10.21
CA MET A 78 6.91 6.73 -11.31
C MET A 78 7.88 6.79 -12.50
N GLU A 79 8.37 7.98 -12.84
CA GLU A 79 9.38 8.18 -13.89
C GLU A 79 10.81 7.83 -13.44
N GLY A 80 10.98 7.50 -12.16
CA GLY A 80 12.28 7.22 -11.54
C GLY A 80 12.47 5.73 -11.23
N GLU A 81 12.91 5.47 -10.00
CA GLU A 81 13.39 4.16 -9.56
C GLU A 81 12.35 3.04 -9.69
N ILE A 82 11.05 3.36 -9.61
CA ILE A 82 10.00 2.33 -9.72
C ILE A 82 9.92 1.77 -11.14
N ALA A 83 9.93 2.64 -12.16
CA ALA A 83 9.94 2.17 -13.56
C ALA A 83 11.18 1.32 -13.83
N ASP A 84 12.37 1.79 -13.44
CA ASP A 84 13.63 1.07 -13.62
C ASP A 84 13.60 -0.31 -12.94
N TYR A 85 13.06 -0.37 -11.72
CA TYR A 85 12.93 -1.62 -10.97
C TYR A 85 11.99 -2.60 -11.68
N LEU A 86 10.81 -2.14 -12.12
CA LEU A 86 9.84 -2.99 -12.80
C LEU A 86 10.36 -3.50 -14.14
N ILE A 87 11.04 -2.65 -14.92
CA ILE A 87 11.68 -3.05 -16.17
C ILE A 87 12.73 -4.14 -15.92
N LEU A 88 13.57 -3.97 -14.90
CA LEU A 88 14.60 -4.96 -14.56
C LEU A 88 14.00 -6.31 -14.12
N MET A 89 12.95 -6.27 -13.29
CA MET A 89 12.33 -7.47 -12.73
C MET A 89 11.49 -8.24 -13.74
N SER A 90 10.79 -7.54 -14.61
CA SER A 90 9.94 -8.13 -15.64
C SER A 90 10.72 -8.54 -16.89
N GLY A 91 11.82 -7.84 -17.20
CA GLY A 91 12.49 -7.91 -18.48
C GLY A 91 11.71 -7.21 -19.61
N ASP A 92 10.67 -6.46 -19.28
CA ASP A 92 9.85 -5.69 -20.21
C ASP A 92 10.27 -4.22 -20.19
N SER A 93 10.56 -3.65 -21.36
CA SER A 93 10.96 -2.24 -21.48
C SER A 93 9.77 -1.27 -21.51
N GLU A 94 8.54 -1.77 -21.60
CA GLU A 94 7.33 -0.96 -21.77
C GLU A 94 6.44 -1.05 -20.53
N VAL A 95 6.81 -0.29 -19.49
CA VAL A 95 6.00 -0.07 -18.29
C VAL A 95 5.54 1.39 -18.27
N ASN A 96 4.24 1.61 -18.35
CA ASN A 96 3.64 2.93 -18.42
C ASN A 96 2.90 3.29 -17.13
N PHE A 97 2.96 4.57 -16.79
CA PHE A 97 2.24 5.13 -15.65
C PHE A 97 1.42 6.33 -16.11
N THR A 98 0.18 6.41 -15.66
CA THR A 98 -0.62 7.62 -15.74
C THR A 98 -0.91 8.10 -14.33
N VAL A 99 -0.31 9.23 -13.96
CA VAL A 99 -0.60 9.89 -12.68
C VAL A 99 -1.81 10.81 -12.87
N HIS A 100 -2.85 10.62 -12.05
CA HIS A 100 -4.01 11.49 -12.04
C HIS A 100 -3.56 12.93 -11.71
N PRO A 101 -4.01 13.95 -12.46
CA PRO A 101 -3.45 15.31 -12.37
C PRO A 101 -3.83 16.04 -11.09
N GLU A 102 -4.90 15.61 -10.43
CA GLU A 102 -5.41 16.22 -9.20
C GLU A 102 -5.20 15.29 -8.00
N VAL A 103 -4.93 15.91 -6.84
CA VAL A 103 -4.98 15.23 -5.54
C VAL A 103 -6.44 15.05 -5.15
N LEU A 104 -6.82 13.83 -4.80
CA LEU A 104 -8.16 13.55 -4.30
C LEU A 104 -8.19 13.68 -2.78
N ARG A 105 -9.15 14.43 -2.28
CA ARG A 105 -9.38 14.57 -0.84
C ARG A 105 -10.31 13.46 -0.36
N ALA A 106 -9.84 12.62 0.56
CA ALA A 106 -10.69 11.66 1.26
C ALA A 106 -11.80 12.39 2.04
N PRO A 107 -13.02 11.84 2.11
CA PRO A 107 -14.14 12.49 2.79
C PRO A 107 -13.98 12.49 4.31
N GLU A 108 -13.27 11.50 4.86
CA GLU A 108 -12.96 11.40 6.28
C GLU A 108 -11.47 11.64 6.55
N ARG A 109 -11.13 11.75 7.83
CA ARG A 109 -9.76 11.97 8.30
C ARG A 109 -8.91 10.71 8.18
N SER A 110 -7.59 10.87 8.15
CA SER A 110 -6.65 9.75 8.01
C SER A 110 -6.84 8.65 9.07
N ASN A 111 -7.15 9.03 10.31
CA ASN A 111 -7.41 8.09 11.39
C ASN A 111 -8.71 7.29 11.21
N TYR A 112 -9.70 7.80 10.48
CA TYR A 112 -10.90 7.02 10.18
C TYR A 112 -10.52 5.76 9.41
N TYR A 113 -9.62 5.85 8.42
CA TYR A 113 -9.25 4.70 7.58
C TYR A 113 -8.09 3.86 8.11
N GLY A 114 -7.24 4.42 8.97
CA GLY A 114 -5.96 3.81 9.37
C GLY A 114 -5.74 3.70 10.88
N GLU A 115 -6.77 3.90 11.70
CA GLU A 115 -6.66 3.64 13.14
C GLU A 115 -6.73 2.14 13.44
N ASP A 116 -5.78 1.66 14.23
CA ASP A 116 -5.79 0.28 14.73
C ASP A 116 -6.93 0.09 15.72
N THR A 117 -7.71 -0.98 15.55
CA THR A 117 -8.75 -1.38 16.51
C THR A 117 -8.44 -2.75 17.13
N ASN A 118 -9.35 -3.23 17.99
CA ASN A 118 -9.24 -4.59 18.52
C ASN A 118 -9.46 -5.67 17.45
N GLU A 119 -10.14 -5.34 16.34
CA GLU A 119 -10.40 -6.24 15.23
C GLU A 119 -9.19 -6.38 14.30
N GLY A 120 -8.34 -5.36 14.25
CA GLY A 120 -7.10 -5.41 13.48
C GLY A 120 -6.57 -4.03 13.13
N ARG A 121 -5.46 -4.04 12.42
CA ARG A 121 -4.87 -2.83 11.83
C ARG A 121 -5.72 -2.36 10.65
N ASP A 122 -6.07 -1.08 10.64
CA ASP A 122 -6.88 -0.45 9.59
C ASP A 122 -8.30 -1.08 9.45
N PHE A 123 -8.81 -1.70 10.53
CA PHE A 123 -10.16 -2.29 10.59
C PHE A 123 -11.08 -1.46 11.47
N SER A 124 -12.34 -1.34 11.08
CA SER A 124 -13.39 -0.76 11.93
C SER A 124 -13.66 -1.62 13.16
N THR A 125 -14.37 -1.08 14.15
CA THR A 125 -14.82 -1.84 15.32
C THR A 125 -15.81 -2.95 14.99
N GLU A 126 -16.36 -2.95 13.78
CA GLU A 126 -17.27 -3.96 13.27
C GLU A 126 -16.56 -4.99 12.35
N GLY A 127 -15.23 -4.88 12.21
CA GLY A 127 -14.42 -5.80 11.41
C GLY A 127 -14.35 -5.47 9.91
N GLU A 128 -14.69 -4.24 9.50
CA GLU A 128 -14.59 -3.80 8.11
C GLU A 128 -13.17 -3.31 7.78
N PHE A 129 -12.60 -3.73 6.65
CA PHE A 129 -11.28 -3.25 6.20
C PHE A 129 -11.39 -1.88 5.53
N LEU A 130 -11.00 -0.82 6.25
CA LEU A 130 -11.28 0.56 5.87
C LEU A 130 -10.43 1.12 4.71
N PRO A 131 -9.22 0.62 4.41
CA PRO A 131 -8.52 1.01 3.20
C PRO A 131 -9.28 0.66 1.91
N ALA A 132 -10.06 -0.44 1.89
CA ALA A 132 -10.92 -0.75 0.74
C ALA A 132 -12.07 0.26 0.61
N ALA A 133 -12.65 0.69 1.75
CA ALA A 133 -13.68 1.73 1.77
C ALA A 133 -13.14 3.06 1.23
N LEU A 134 -11.92 3.47 1.63
CA LEU A 134 -11.24 4.66 1.09
C LEU A 134 -11.16 4.61 -0.44
N VAL A 135 -10.68 3.49 -1.00
CA VAL A 135 -10.56 3.34 -2.46
C VAL A 135 -11.93 3.44 -3.14
N SER A 136 -12.93 2.73 -2.61
CA SER A 136 -14.29 2.74 -3.16
C SER A 136 -14.90 4.15 -3.19
N GLU A 137 -14.74 4.90 -2.10
CA GLU A 137 -15.26 6.26 -1.99
C GLU A 137 -14.56 7.20 -2.98
N LEU A 138 -13.25 7.06 -3.15
CA LEU A 138 -12.46 7.91 -4.06
C LEU A 138 -12.75 7.63 -5.53
N VAL A 139 -12.86 6.36 -5.94
CA VAL A 139 -13.16 5.99 -7.33
C VAL A 139 -14.46 6.65 -7.81
N GLY A 140 -15.47 6.78 -6.94
CA GLY A 140 -16.71 7.48 -7.25
C GLY A 140 -16.58 9.00 -7.49
N THR A 141 -15.45 9.60 -7.10
CA THR A 141 -15.17 11.03 -7.27
C THR A 141 -14.24 11.35 -8.45
N MET A 142 -13.59 10.34 -9.03
CA MET A 142 -12.65 10.53 -10.13
C MET A 142 -13.36 10.94 -11.41
N VAL A 143 -12.81 11.96 -12.07
CA VAL A 143 -13.34 12.50 -13.33
C VAL A 143 -12.25 12.55 -14.39
N GLY A 144 -12.60 12.29 -15.64
CA GLY A 144 -11.65 12.35 -16.76
C GLY A 144 -10.67 11.18 -16.83
N VAL A 145 -10.99 10.05 -16.18
CA VAL A 145 -10.25 8.79 -16.29
C VAL A 145 -10.91 7.91 -17.35
N GLU A 146 -10.15 7.53 -18.38
CA GLU A 146 -10.55 6.53 -19.37
C GLU A 146 -10.23 5.13 -18.80
N TRP A 147 -11.17 4.55 -18.05
CA TRP A 147 -10.95 3.30 -17.31
C TRP A 147 -10.52 2.11 -18.17
N ALA A 148 -10.92 2.09 -19.44
CA ALA A 148 -10.56 1.04 -20.38
C ALA A 148 -9.05 1.01 -20.70
N ASP A 149 -8.31 2.11 -20.47
CA ASP A 149 -6.85 2.12 -20.65
C ASP A 149 -6.13 1.26 -19.59
N PHE A 150 -6.81 0.92 -18.49
CA PHE A 150 -6.25 0.17 -17.35
C PHE A 150 -6.86 -1.23 -17.17
N ASP A 151 -7.72 -1.65 -18.10
CA ASP A 151 -8.22 -3.02 -18.23
C ASP A 151 -7.39 -3.72 -19.33
N LEU A 152 -6.28 -4.33 -18.91
CA LEU A 152 -5.27 -4.90 -19.78
C LEU A 152 -5.71 -6.21 -20.44
N VAL A 153 -6.74 -6.86 -19.88
CA VAL A 153 -7.28 -8.16 -20.33
C VAL A 153 -8.73 -8.11 -20.83
N ASP A 154 -9.31 -6.92 -20.95
CA ASP A 154 -10.66 -6.65 -21.45
C ASP A 154 -11.77 -7.39 -20.67
N ASP A 155 -11.63 -7.52 -19.35
CA ASP A 155 -12.59 -8.23 -18.49
C ASP A 155 -13.58 -7.30 -17.74
N GLY A 156 -13.42 -5.99 -17.91
CA GLY A 156 -14.23 -4.96 -17.26
C GLY A 156 -13.68 -4.50 -15.89
N THR A 157 -12.51 -4.99 -15.48
CA THR A 157 -11.85 -4.67 -14.21
C THR A 157 -10.57 -3.90 -14.44
N VAL A 158 -10.27 -2.93 -13.56
CA VAL A 158 -8.98 -2.23 -13.58
C VAL A 158 -7.89 -3.14 -13.00
N ASP A 159 -6.86 -3.43 -13.78
CA ASP A 159 -5.81 -4.39 -13.43
C ASP A 159 -4.67 -3.80 -12.58
N ARG A 160 -4.41 -2.50 -12.72
CA ARG A 160 -3.26 -1.81 -12.14
C ARG A 160 -3.66 -0.45 -11.58
N LEU A 161 -4.13 -0.44 -10.34
CA LEU A 161 -4.45 0.78 -9.60
C LEU A 161 -3.48 0.94 -8.41
N LEU A 162 -2.79 2.07 -8.37
CA LEU A 162 -1.90 2.45 -7.27
C LEU A 162 -2.43 3.71 -6.58
N ILE A 163 -2.69 3.59 -5.28
CA ILE A 163 -3.10 4.71 -4.44
C ILE A 163 -1.93 5.13 -3.55
N LEU A 164 -1.54 6.40 -3.64
CA LEU A 164 -0.51 7.01 -2.81
C LEU A 164 -1.21 7.97 -1.84
N HIS A 165 -1.16 7.70 -0.54
CA HIS A 165 -1.78 8.55 0.46
C HIS A 165 -0.73 9.24 1.34
N THR A 166 -1.09 10.40 1.89
CA THR A 166 -0.29 11.15 2.88
C THR A 166 -0.38 10.59 4.29
#